data_AF-A0AAQ4PD60-F1
#
_entry.id   AF-A0AAQ4PD60-F1
#
_cell.length_a   1.000
_cell.length_b   1.000
_cell.length_c   1.000
_cell.angle_alpha   90.00
_cell.angle_beta   90.00
_cell.angle_gamma   90.00
#
_symmetry.space_group_name_H-M   'P 1'
#
loop_
_entity.id
_entity.type
_entity.pdbx_description
1 polymer ?
#
loop_
_entity_poly.entity_id
_entity_poly.type
_entity_poly.pdbx_seq_one_letter_code
_entity_poly.pdbx_strand_id
1 'polypeptide(L)'
;MEDCDRIFAEMITSTQGRRGKVKQLIGDQEKKVLQEDVSKLRGRDAELGRLLHDDDHVHMIQSFQSLSTLCDSPNFSFDAAAPLRSFGEVAERVSELRCKSEAVLKDTWPRISATVSYVDFSLPAAPTSMAGLLSYRRRLTLDGNTNYPY
;
A
#
# COMPACT_ATOMS: atom_id res chain seq x y z
N MET A 1 26.51 4.23 10.38
CA MET A 1 25.42 3.32 9.98
C MET A 1 24.07 3.96 10.29
N GLU A 2 23.92 4.56 11.48
CA GLU A 2 22.72 5.28 11.94
C GLU A 2 22.11 6.26 10.91
N ASP A 3 22.92 7.02 10.16
CA ASP A 3 22.41 7.94 9.14
C ASP A 3 21.73 7.23 7.96
N CYS A 4 22.29 6.10 7.49
CA CYS A 4 21.68 5.30 6.42
C CYS A 4 20.36 4.68 6.90
N ASP A 5 20.37 4.15 8.12
CA ASP A 5 19.18 3.54 8.73
C ASP A 5 18.07 4.57 8.92
N ARG A 6 18.42 5.80 9.34
CA ARG A 6 17.47 6.93 9.42
C ARG A 6 16.86 7.26 8.04
N ILE A 7 17.68 7.35 6.99
CA ILE A 7 17.20 7.66 5.63
C ILE A 7 16.24 6.58 5.13
N PHE A 8 16.57 5.30 5.31
CA PHE A 8 15.67 4.20 4.95
C PHE A 8 14.37 4.23 5.76
N ALA A 9 14.45 4.49 7.07
CA ALA A 9 13.27 4.63 7.93
C ALA A 9 12.35 5.75 7.45
N GLU A 10 12.88 6.93 7.11
CA GLU A 10 12.10 8.05 6.58
C GLU A 10 11.39 7.70 5.26
N MET A 11 12.07 7.01 4.33
CA MET A 11 11.47 6.54 3.08
C MET A 11 10.33 5.54 3.32
N ILE A 12 10.53 4.60 4.25
CA ILE A 12 9.50 3.62 4.64
C ILE A 12 8.30 4.34 5.26
N THR A 13 8.52 5.21 6.22
CA THR A 13 7.45 5.98 6.89
C THR A 13 6.69 6.85 5.90
N SER A 14 7.38 7.53 4.97
CA SER A 14 6.75 8.31 3.92
C SER A 14 5.83 7.47 3.02
N THR A 15 6.31 6.28 2.62
CA THR A 15 5.54 5.33 1.81
C THR A 15 4.33 4.78 2.57
N GLN A 16 4.50 4.42 3.84
CA GLN A 16 3.40 3.97 4.70
C GLN A 16 2.35 5.07 4.92
N GLY A 17 2.79 6.33 5.12
CA GLY A 17 1.88 7.48 5.23
C GLY A 17 1.05 7.67 3.97
N ARG A 18 1.65 7.54 2.78
CA ARG A 18 0.91 7.59 1.50
C ARG A 18 -0.06 6.44 1.34
N ARG A 19 0.31 5.21 1.74
CA ARG A 19 -0.61 4.06 1.78
C ARG A 19 -1.83 4.36 2.66
N GLY A 20 -1.62 4.94 3.84
CA GLY A 20 -2.69 5.37 4.73
C GLY A 20 -3.65 6.35 4.06
N LYS A 21 -3.12 7.38 3.39
CA LYS A 21 -3.90 8.37 2.64
C LYS A 21 -4.74 7.73 1.52
N VAL A 22 -4.16 6.82 0.74
CA VAL A 22 -4.91 6.10 -0.32
C VAL A 22 -6.06 5.30 0.28
N LYS A 23 -5.82 4.58 1.38
CA LYS A 23 -6.87 3.82 2.08
C LYS A 23 -7.98 4.73 2.60
N GLN A 24 -7.62 5.89 3.15
CA GLN A 24 -8.58 6.87 3.63
C GLN A 24 -9.44 7.42 2.49
N LEU A 25 -8.82 7.83 1.37
CA LEU A 25 -9.55 8.36 0.21
C LEU A 25 -10.53 7.34 -0.38
N ILE A 26 -10.12 6.07 -0.46
CA ILE A 26 -10.99 4.96 -0.87
C ILE A 26 -12.17 4.84 0.08
N GLY A 27 -11.91 4.76 1.40
CA GLY A 27 -12.96 4.61 2.41
C GLY A 27 -13.93 5.80 2.46
N ASP A 28 -13.43 7.03 2.29
CA ASP A 28 -14.25 8.24 2.24
C ASP A 28 -15.16 8.24 1.01
N GLN A 29 -14.64 7.80 -0.15
CA GLN A 29 -15.42 7.66 -1.38
C GLN A 29 -16.48 6.57 -1.27
N GLU A 30 -16.15 5.40 -0.72
CA GLU A 30 -17.11 4.31 -0.46
C GLU A 30 -18.23 4.78 0.48
N LYS A 31 -17.87 5.43 1.58
CA LYS A 31 -18.84 5.97 2.54
C LYS A 31 -19.78 7.00 1.90
N LYS A 32 -19.24 7.90 1.08
CA LYS A 32 -20.03 8.89 0.36
C LYS A 32 -21.06 8.25 -0.57
N VAL A 33 -20.64 7.24 -1.34
CA VAL A 33 -21.53 6.49 -2.24
C VAL A 33 -22.64 5.79 -1.44
N LEU A 34 -22.28 5.07 -0.38
CA LEU A 34 -23.26 4.40 0.48
C LEU A 34 -24.26 5.38 1.11
N GLN A 35 -23.81 6.55 1.57
CA GLN A 35 -24.71 7.57 2.13
C GLN A 35 -25.70 8.11 1.10
N GLU A 36 -25.25 8.28 -0.15
CA GLU A 36 -26.12 8.69 -1.25
C GLU A 36 -27.20 7.63 -1.53
N ASP A 37 -26.82 6.36 -1.58
CA ASP A 37 -27.75 5.25 -1.81
C ASP A 37 -28.77 5.11 -0.67
N VAL A 38 -28.33 5.18 0.60
CA VAL A 38 -29.24 5.19 1.76
C VAL A 38 -30.22 6.37 1.69
N SER A 39 -29.77 7.55 1.27
CA SER A 39 -30.62 8.73 1.16
C SER A 39 -31.67 8.58 0.06
N LYS A 40 -31.29 8.01 -1.09
CA LYS A 40 -32.20 7.69 -2.19
C LYS A 40 -33.25 6.66 -1.76
N LEU A 41 -32.83 5.60 -1.07
CA LEU A 41 -33.74 4.57 -0.56
C LEU A 41 -34.73 5.14 0.46
N ARG A 42 -34.27 5.97 1.41
CA ARG A 42 -35.13 6.65 2.38
C ARG A 42 -36.15 7.57 1.72
N GLY A 43 -35.75 8.29 0.67
CA GLY A 43 -36.66 9.15 -0.09
C GLY A 43 -37.79 8.35 -0.75
N ARG A 44 -37.44 7.21 -1.37
CA ARG A 44 -38.40 6.29 -1.98
C ARG A 44 -39.33 5.64 -0.95
N ASP A 45 -38.79 5.22 0.18
CA ASP A 45 -39.57 4.63 1.28
C ASP A 45 -40.64 5.61 1.80
N ALA A 46 -40.27 6.88 1.98
CA ALA A 46 -41.19 7.94 2.35
C ALA A 46 -42.27 8.21 1.28
N GLU A 47 -41.89 8.16 -0.01
CA GLU A 47 -42.84 8.30 -1.13
C GLU A 47 -43.83 7.14 -1.21
N LEU A 48 -43.36 5.91 -1.01
CA LEU A 48 -44.22 4.72 -0.93
C LEU A 48 -45.17 4.78 0.26
N GLY A 49 -44.69 5.20 1.43
CA GLY A 49 -45.52 5.40 2.62
C GLY A 49 -46.63 6.43 2.38
N ARG A 50 -46.34 7.53 1.66
CA ARG A 50 -47.33 8.54 1.28
C ARG A 50 -48.37 7.97 0.30
N LEU A 51 -47.94 7.24 -0.74
CA LEU A 51 -48.83 6.65 -1.73
C LEU A 51 -49.76 5.58 -1.13
N LEU A 52 -49.30 4.82 -0.13
CA LEU A 52 -50.13 3.83 0.56
C LEU A 52 -51.25 4.47 1.40
N HIS A 53 -51.03 5.70 1.86
CA HIS A 53 -52.00 6.45 2.65
C HIS A 53 -52.91 7.35 1.80
N ASP A 54 -52.74 7.32 0.47
CA ASP A 54 -53.59 8.06 -0.46
C ASP A 54 -54.90 7.30 -0.69
N ASP A 55 -56.03 8.00 -0.61
CA ASP A 55 -57.37 7.44 -0.85
C ASP A 55 -57.64 7.24 -2.37
N ASP A 56 -56.84 7.87 -3.25
CA ASP A 56 -56.94 7.66 -4.70
C ASP A 56 -56.17 6.41 -5.15
N HIS A 57 -56.89 5.29 -5.19
CA HIS A 57 -56.33 4.02 -5.63
C HIS A 57 -55.92 3.98 -7.12
N VAL A 58 -56.48 4.83 -7.98
CA VAL A 58 -56.08 4.90 -9.40
C VAL A 58 -54.72 5.58 -9.52
N HIS A 59 -54.54 6.69 -8.81
CA HIS A 59 -53.25 7.39 -8.70
C HIS A 59 -52.16 6.51 -8.05
N MET A 60 -52.52 5.73 -7.02
CA MET A 60 -51.62 4.77 -6.38
C MET A 60 -51.11 3.72 -7.38
N ILE A 61 -52.00 3.09 -8.16
CA ILE A 61 -51.62 2.03 -9.12
C ILE A 61 -50.69 2.58 -10.21
N GLN A 62 -50.97 3.77 -10.76
CA GLN A 62 -50.14 4.41 -11.78
C GLN A 62 -48.74 4.80 -11.24
N SER A 63 -48.69 5.32 -10.02
CA SER A 63 -47.44 5.70 -9.35
C SER A 63 -46.58 4.49 -9.01
N PHE A 64 -47.19 3.39 -8.53
CA PHE A 64 -46.47 2.15 -8.24
C PHE A 64 -45.83 1.52 -9.49
N GLN A 65 -46.51 1.52 -10.63
CA GLN A 65 -45.94 1.03 -11.89
C GLN A 65 -44.71 1.83 -12.32
N SER A 66 -44.75 3.15 -12.12
CA SER A 66 -43.63 4.05 -12.41
C SER A 66 -42.44 3.83 -11.46
N LEU A 67 -42.69 3.52 -10.18
CA LEU A 67 -41.65 3.22 -9.20
C LEU A 67 -41.04 1.82 -9.38
N SER A 68 -41.84 0.85 -9.82
CA SER A 68 -41.41 -0.52 -10.08
C SER A 68 -40.47 -0.60 -11.29
N THR A 69 -40.80 0.08 -12.38
CA THR A 69 -39.95 0.11 -13.60
C THR A 69 -38.58 0.76 -13.36
N LEU A 70 -38.47 1.65 -12.36
CA LEU A 70 -37.19 2.21 -11.94
C LEU A 70 -36.31 1.19 -11.19
N CYS A 71 -36.91 0.15 -10.61
CA CYS A 71 -36.21 -0.93 -9.90
C CYS A 71 -35.52 -1.91 -10.86
N ASP A 72 -36.03 -2.05 -12.07
CA ASP A 72 -35.43 -2.84 -13.16
C ASP A 72 -34.33 -2.08 -13.93
N SER A 73 -34.04 -0.84 -13.52
CA SER A 73 -32.91 -0.09 -14.07
C SER A 73 -31.58 -0.79 -13.71
N PRO A 74 -30.58 -0.81 -14.61
CA PRO A 74 -29.24 -1.32 -14.29
C PRO A 74 -28.58 -0.59 -13.10
N ASN A 75 -29.10 0.58 -12.72
CA ASN A 75 -28.68 1.32 -11.52
C ASN A 75 -29.30 0.78 -10.22
N PHE A 76 -30.25 -0.15 -10.30
CA PHE A 76 -31.08 -0.66 -9.20
C PHE A 76 -31.08 -2.19 -9.07
N SER A 77 -30.33 -2.93 -9.88
CA SER A 77 -30.16 -4.37 -9.68
C SER A 77 -29.54 -4.63 -8.31
N PHE A 78 -30.39 -4.93 -7.33
CA PHE A 78 -30.03 -5.36 -5.98
C PHE A 78 -29.34 -6.73 -6.01
N ASP A 79 -29.55 -7.48 -7.09
CA ASP A 79 -28.86 -8.73 -7.37
C ASP A 79 -27.63 -8.44 -8.24
N ALA A 80 -26.47 -8.93 -7.79
CA ALA A 80 -25.12 -8.57 -8.22
C ALA A 80 -24.70 -7.14 -7.83
N ALA A 81 -24.22 -7.01 -6.58
CA ALA A 81 -23.23 -6.03 -6.13
C ALA A 81 -23.00 -4.90 -7.15
N ALA A 82 -23.83 -3.84 -7.08
CA ALA A 82 -23.58 -2.59 -7.79
C ALA A 82 -22.07 -2.40 -7.77
N PRO A 83 -21.38 -2.35 -8.94
CA PRO A 83 -19.95 -2.50 -8.95
C PRO A 83 -19.43 -1.40 -8.05
N LEU A 84 -18.94 -1.76 -6.86
CA LEU A 84 -18.18 -0.87 -6.00
C LEU A 84 -17.21 -0.24 -6.97
N ARG A 85 -17.44 1.05 -7.30
CA ARG A 85 -16.82 1.72 -8.44
C ARG A 85 -15.38 1.27 -8.48
N SER A 86 -15.05 0.46 -9.49
CA SER A 86 -13.88 -0.38 -9.35
C SER A 86 -12.66 0.52 -9.16
N PHE A 87 -11.89 0.30 -8.10
CA PHE A 87 -10.67 1.05 -7.84
C PHE A 87 -9.53 0.62 -8.78
N GLY A 88 -9.87 0.10 -9.97
CA GLY A 88 -8.93 -0.36 -10.98
C GLY A 88 -8.00 0.76 -11.44
N GLU A 89 -8.54 1.97 -11.65
CA GLU A 89 -7.72 3.14 -11.97
C GLU A 89 -6.75 3.50 -10.83
N VAL A 90 -7.19 3.41 -9.57
CA VAL A 90 -6.32 3.65 -8.41
C VAL A 90 -5.20 2.61 -8.37
N ALA A 91 -5.52 1.34 -8.59
CA ALA A 91 -4.55 0.25 -8.65
C ALA A 91 -3.56 0.43 -9.81
N GLU A 92 -4.01 0.91 -10.96
CA GLU A 92 -3.15 1.25 -12.10
C GLU A 92 -2.16 2.37 -11.74
N ARG A 93 -2.63 3.48 -11.15
CA ARG A 93 -1.74 4.59 -10.74
C ARG A 93 -0.77 4.18 -9.64
N VAL A 94 -1.18 3.33 -8.71
CA VAL A 94 -0.27 2.75 -7.70
C VAL A 94 0.76 1.83 -8.35
N SER A 95 0.38 1.06 -9.37
CA SER A 95 1.30 0.22 -10.15
C SER A 95 2.32 1.05 -10.92
N GLU A 96 1.89 2.16 -11.52
CA GLU A 96 2.78 3.12 -12.18
C GLU A 96 3.80 3.70 -11.18
N LEU A 97 3.36 4.10 -9.98
CA LEU A 97 4.23 4.57 -8.91
C LEU A 97 5.27 3.51 -8.51
N ARG A 98 4.85 2.24 -8.38
CA ARG A 98 5.76 1.11 -8.09
C ARG A 98 6.83 1.00 -9.18
N CYS A 99 6.42 0.96 -10.45
CA CYS A 99 7.35 0.84 -11.57
C CYS A 99 8.38 1.98 -11.58
N LYS A 100 7.95 3.22 -11.36
CA LYS A 100 8.87 4.37 -11.27
C LYS A 100 9.83 4.26 -10.08
N SER A 101 9.33 3.83 -8.92
CA SER A 101 10.16 3.66 -7.73
C SER A 101 11.22 2.57 -7.91
N GLU A 102 10.84 1.43 -8.50
CA GLU A 102 11.78 0.35 -8.84
C GLU A 102 12.82 0.77 -9.87
N ALA A 103 12.44 1.59 -10.86
CA ALA A 103 13.38 2.11 -11.85
C ALA A 103 14.47 2.97 -11.19
N VAL A 104 14.09 3.86 -10.27
CA VAL A 104 15.04 4.68 -9.51
C VAL A 104 15.97 3.82 -8.66
N LEU A 105 15.43 2.80 -7.98
CA LEU A 105 16.24 1.88 -7.19
C LEU A 105 17.24 1.12 -8.06
N LYS A 106 16.82 0.59 -9.22
CA LYS A 106 17.71 -0.13 -10.16
C LYS A 106 18.84 0.75 -10.69
N ASP A 107 18.56 2.02 -10.98
CA ASP A 107 19.57 2.97 -11.47
C ASP A 107 20.57 3.39 -10.38
N THR A 108 20.09 3.62 -9.16
CA THR A 108 20.91 4.18 -8.07
C THR A 108 21.67 3.10 -7.28
N TRP A 109 21.12 1.89 -7.16
CA TRP A 109 21.68 0.82 -6.34
C TRP A 109 23.14 0.44 -6.67
N PRO A 110 23.55 0.31 -7.95
CA PRO A 110 24.93 -0.01 -8.27
C PRO A 110 25.94 1.03 -7.74
N ARG A 111 25.57 2.31 -7.72
CA ARG A 111 26.44 3.39 -7.20
C ARG A 111 26.57 3.32 -5.68
N ILE A 112 25.47 3.03 -4.99
CA ILE A 112 25.45 2.82 -3.54
C ILE A 112 26.34 1.62 -3.19
N SER A 113 26.13 0.49 -3.87
CA SER A 113 26.92 -0.73 -3.67
C SER A 113 28.42 -0.50 -3.93
N ALA A 114 28.77 0.17 -5.03
CA ALA A 114 30.16 0.47 -5.36
C ALA A 114 30.83 1.35 -4.29
N THR A 115 30.10 2.31 -3.71
CA THR A 115 30.62 3.17 -2.64
C THR A 115 30.90 2.36 -1.39
N VAL A 116 30.02 1.42 -1.02
CA VAL A 116 30.24 0.52 0.12
C VAL A 116 31.45 -0.40 -0.12
N SER A 117 31.61 -0.92 -1.34
CA SER A 117 32.75 -1.76 -1.71
C SER A 117 34.08 -1.00 -1.80
N TYR A 118 34.07 0.31 -2.06
CA TYR A 118 35.26 1.18 -2.10
C TYR A 118 35.67 1.69 -0.72
N VAL A 119 34.84 1.54 0.33
CA VAL A 119 35.30 1.67 1.72
C VAL A 119 36.20 0.46 1.99
N ASP A 120 37.44 0.63 1.55
CA ASP A 120 38.45 -0.40 1.44
C ASP A 120 38.69 -1.00 2.82
N PHE A 121 38.50 -2.31 2.92
CA PHE A 121 39.29 -3.14 3.83
C PHE A 121 40.73 -3.08 3.30
N SER A 122 41.38 -1.90 3.38
CA SER A 122 42.76 -1.76 2.97
C SER A 122 43.55 -2.72 3.84
N LEU A 123 43.86 -3.90 3.29
CA LEU A 123 44.85 -4.77 3.86
C LEU A 123 46.10 -3.89 3.91
N PRO A 124 46.66 -3.65 5.10
CA PRO A 124 47.79 -2.77 5.19
C PRO A 124 48.91 -3.34 4.32
N ALA A 125 49.68 -2.44 3.68
CA ALA A 125 50.67 -2.82 2.69
C ALA A 125 51.55 -3.97 3.19
N ALA A 126 51.78 -4.97 2.33
CA ALA A 126 52.61 -6.12 2.67
C ALA A 126 53.97 -5.61 3.19
N PRO A 127 54.39 -6.00 4.41
CA PRO A 127 55.63 -5.49 4.98
C PRO A 127 56.81 -5.89 4.12
N THR A 128 57.54 -4.89 3.60
CA THR A 128 58.72 -5.07 2.73
C THR A 128 60.02 -5.21 3.52
N SER A 129 59.94 -5.13 4.86
CA SER A 129 61.09 -5.29 5.76
C SER A 129 60.77 -6.28 6.89
N MET A 130 61.83 -6.92 7.40
CA MET A 130 61.72 -7.84 8.54
C MET A 130 61.15 -7.15 9.79
N ALA A 131 61.48 -5.88 10.01
CA ALA A 131 60.91 -5.09 11.10
C ALA A 131 59.40 -4.85 10.92
N GLY A 132 58.95 -4.59 9.68
CA GLY A 132 57.53 -4.47 9.36
C GLY A 132 56.76 -5.79 9.55
N LEU A 133 57.37 -6.95 9.29
CA LEU A 133 56.75 -8.25 9.56
C LEU A 133 56.53 -8.48 11.05
N LEU A 134 57.50 -8.09 11.89
CA LEU A 134 57.42 -8.26 13.34
C LEU A 134 56.31 -7.40 13.98
N SER A 135 55.97 -6.24 13.40
CA SER A 135 54.83 -5.44 13.89
C SER A 135 53.46 -6.11 13.67
N TYR A 136 53.36 -7.09 12.77
CA TYR A 136 52.12 -7.88 12.56
C TYR A 136 52.06 -9.15 13.42
N ARG A 137 53.07 -9.40 14.27
CA ARG A 137 53.13 -10.60 15.09
C ARG A 137 51.99 -10.62 16.11
N ARG A 138 50.91 -11.36 15.81
CA ARG A 138 49.90 -11.74 16.80
C ARG A 138 50.34 -13.00 17.52
N ARG A 139 50.15 -13.02 18.84
CA ARG A 139 50.45 -14.19 19.67
C ARG A 139 49.34 -15.22 19.42
N LEU A 140 49.68 -16.37 18.83
CA LEU A 140 48.75 -17.48 18.71
C LEU A 140 48.45 -18.01 20.11
N THR A 141 47.28 -17.68 20.65
CA THR A 141 46.75 -18.31 21.85
C THR A 141 45.95 -19.53 21.41
N LEU A 142 46.41 -20.71 21.79
CA LEU A 142 45.63 -21.94 21.66
C LEU A 142 44.45 -21.82 22.63
N ASP A 143 43.23 -21.73 22.10
CA ASP A 143 42.03 -21.83 22.94
C ASP A 143 41.96 -23.25 23.52
N GLY A 144 41.88 -23.35 24.85
CA GLY A 144 41.80 -24.62 25.56
C GLY A 144 40.53 -25.43 25.26
N ASN A 145 39.56 -24.84 24.55
CA ASN A 145 38.27 -25.45 24.29
C ASN A 145 38.21 -26.38 23.05
N THR A 146 39.32 -26.53 22.30
CA THR A 146 39.41 -27.43 21.13
C THR A 146 39.93 -28.83 21.44
N ASN A 147 39.93 -29.25 22.70
CA ASN A 147 40.36 -30.60 23.08
C ASN A 147 39.20 -31.59 22.85
N TYR A 148 39.10 -32.16 21.64
CA TYR A 148 38.23 -33.31 21.38
C TYR A 148 38.91 -34.59 21.91
N PRO A 149 38.34 -35.27 22.92
CA PRO A 149 38.88 -36.54 23.39
C PRO A 149 38.57 -37.66 22.38
N TYR A 150 39.60 -38.45 22.05
CA TYR A 150 39.49 -39.73 21.34
C TYR A 150 39.14 -40.86 22.31
#